data_AF-A0A930XIX4-F1
#
_entry.id   AF-A0A930XIX4-F1
#
_cell.length_a   1.000
_cell.length_b   1.000
_cell.length_c   1.000
_cell.angle_alpha   90.00
_cell.angle_beta   90.00
_cell.angle_gamma   90.00
#
_symmetry.space_group_name_H-M   'P 1'
#
loop_
_entity.id
_entity.type
_entity.pdbx_description
1 polymer ?
#
loop_
_entity_poly.entity_id
_entity_poly.type
_entity_poly.pdbx_seq_one_letter_code
_entity_poly.pdbx_strand_id
1 'polypeptide(L)'
;MADLDSTTTNFDAEQLKADIAAGEEKAPQVNVEADYELAKQFDVADIDKTDAGAEAAEAATAPQGKVSAPEPMNTSSEQAQGDPNAFREMAKDVNPRIEG
;
A
#
# COMPACT_ATOMS: atom_id res chain seq x y z
N MET A 1 -0.31 -30.58 2.55
CA MET A 1 0.57 -31.64 2.01
C MET A 1 1.40 -30.97 0.93
N ALA A 2 2.53 -30.39 1.33
CA ALA A 2 3.35 -29.50 0.51
C ALA A 2 4.80 -29.96 0.62
N ASP A 3 5.08 -31.11 0.02
CA ASP A 3 6.41 -31.66 -0.17
C ASP A 3 6.45 -32.27 -1.58
N LEU A 4 6.17 -31.44 -2.58
CA LEU A 4 6.65 -31.70 -3.93
C LEU A 4 7.90 -30.81 -4.12
N ASP A 5 9.04 -31.48 -3.98
CA ASP A 5 9.91 -31.63 -5.13
C ASP A 5 11.08 -30.65 -5.33
N SER A 6 12.02 -30.63 -4.38
CA SER A 6 13.38 -30.09 -4.60
C SER A 6 14.34 -31.18 -5.15
N THR A 7 13.97 -32.45 -5.01
CA THR A 7 14.85 -33.60 -5.31
C THR A 7 14.63 -34.19 -6.70
N THR A 8 13.41 -34.23 -7.24
CA THR A 8 13.14 -34.75 -8.61
C THR A 8 13.58 -33.74 -9.66
N THR A 9 13.47 -32.43 -9.40
CA THR A 9 14.01 -31.39 -10.29
C THR A 9 15.51 -31.49 -10.54
N ASN A 10 16.29 -32.01 -9.57
CA ASN A 10 17.72 -32.24 -9.76
C ASN A 10 18.02 -33.55 -10.50
N PHE A 11 17.19 -34.57 -10.30
CA PHE A 11 17.34 -35.86 -10.97
C PHE A 11 17.08 -35.74 -12.47
N ASP A 12 16.04 -35.01 -12.86
CA ASP A 12 15.71 -34.73 -14.26
C ASP A 12 16.83 -33.96 -14.97
N ALA A 13 17.44 -32.99 -14.29
CA ALA A 13 18.55 -32.21 -14.86
C ALA A 13 19.83 -33.04 -15.04
N GLU A 14 20.14 -33.94 -14.10
CA GLU A 14 21.29 -34.86 -14.19
C GLU A 14 21.07 -35.92 -15.27
N GLN A 15 19.85 -36.45 -15.39
CA GLN A 15 19.49 -37.41 -16.43
C GLN A 15 19.56 -36.77 -17.83
N LEU A 16 19.01 -35.57 -17.99
CA LEU A 16 19.09 -34.83 -19.25
C LEU A 16 20.54 -34.55 -19.67
N LYS A 17 21.43 -34.21 -18.73
CA LYS A 17 22.87 -34.07 -19.02
C LYS A 17 23.48 -35.38 -19.53
N ALA A 18 23.12 -36.51 -18.92
CA ALA A 18 23.61 -37.82 -19.32
C ALA A 18 23.10 -38.20 -20.72
N ASP A 19 21.83 -37.96 -21.02
CA ASP A 19 21.20 -38.28 -22.29
C ASP A 19 21.77 -37.40 -23.43
N ILE A 20 22.05 -36.12 -23.14
CA ILE A 20 22.76 -35.22 -24.08
C ILE A 20 24.20 -35.69 -24.32
N ALA A 21 24.90 -36.12 -23.27
CA ALA A 21 26.27 -36.64 -23.40
C ALA A 21 26.33 -37.98 -24.15
N ALA A 22 25.31 -38.81 -24.00
CA ALA A 22 25.11 -40.06 -24.74
C ALA A 22 24.65 -39.82 -26.20
N GLY A 23 24.18 -38.61 -26.51
CA GLY A 23 23.65 -38.24 -27.82
C GLY A 23 22.22 -38.73 -28.09
N GLU A 24 21.53 -39.20 -27.05
CA GLU A 24 20.11 -39.60 -27.10
C GLU A 24 19.19 -38.36 -27.14
N GLU A 25 19.62 -37.28 -26.48
CA GLU A 25 18.97 -35.98 -26.46
C GLU A 25 19.83 -34.92 -27.17
N LYS A 26 19.19 -33.98 -27.87
CA LYS A 26 19.92 -32.92 -28.58
C LYS A 26 20.29 -31.80 -27.63
N ALA A 27 21.56 -31.45 -27.56
CA ALA A 27 22.01 -30.30 -26.79
C ALA A 27 21.27 -29.01 -27.23
N PRO A 28 20.82 -28.18 -26.27
CA PRO A 28 20.25 -26.87 -26.57
C PRO A 28 21.24 -26.04 -27.39
N GLN A 29 20.76 -25.43 -28.47
CA GLN A 29 21.56 -24.50 -29.26
C GLN A 29 21.45 -23.12 -28.65
N VAL A 30 22.51 -22.66 -27.99
CA VAL A 30 22.61 -21.30 -27.44
C VAL A 30 23.21 -20.39 -28.51
N ASN A 31 22.48 -19.37 -28.94
CA ASN A 31 22.99 -18.36 -29.85
C ASN A 31 23.17 -17.05 -29.08
N VAL A 32 24.35 -16.91 -28.48
CA VAL A 32 24.67 -15.78 -27.60
C VAL A 32 24.45 -14.42 -28.28
N GLU A 33 24.74 -14.30 -29.57
CA GLU A 33 24.60 -13.04 -30.29
C GLU A 33 23.14 -12.70 -30.60
N ALA A 34 22.35 -13.69 -31.07
CA ALA A 34 20.93 -13.49 -31.27
C ALA A 34 20.19 -13.23 -29.95
N ASP A 35 20.54 -13.95 -28.89
CA ASP A 35 19.94 -13.81 -27.57
C ASP A 35 20.29 -12.43 -26.96
N TYR A 36 21.51 -11.93 -27.20
CA TYR A 36 21.91 -10.59 -26.79
C TYR A 36 21.13 -9.50 -27.53
N GLU A 37 20.93 -9.61 -28.85
CA GLU A 37 20.10 -8.66 -29.60
C GLU A 37 18.62 -8.73 -29.21
N LEU A 38 18.11 -9.92 -28.91
CA LEU A 38 16.73 -10.11 -28.47
C LEU A 38 16.52 -9.52 -27.07
N ALA A 39 17.47 -9.70 -26.16
CA ALA A 39 17.42 -9.13 -24.81
C ALA A 39 17.29 -7.60 -24.83
N LYS A 40 17.91 -6.92 -25.81
CA LYS A 40 17.76 -5.47 -25.99
C LYS A 40 16.33 -5.04 -26.33
N GLN A 41 15.52 -5.93 -26.92
CA GLN A 41 14.11 -5.63 -27.21
C GLN A 41 13.23 -5.68 -25.96
N PHE A 42 13.69 -6.38 -24.93
CA PHE A 42 13.03 -6.45 -23.63
C PHE A 42 13.64 -5.45 -22.63
N ASP A 43 14.55 -4.61 -23.08
CA ASP A 43 15.17 -3.57 -22.28
C ASP A 43 14.17 -2.41 -22.13
N VAL A 44 13.70 -2.23 -20.89
CA VAL A 44 12.78 -1.20 -20.37
C VAL A 44 11.81 -0.65 -21.41
N ALA A 45 10.55 -1.09 -21.36
CA ALA A 45 9.49 -0.54 -22.21
C ALA A 45 9.51 1.00 -22.15
N ASP A 46 9.27 1.68 -23.28
CA ASP A 46 9.40 3.14 -23.33
C ASP A 46 8.51 3.86 -22.30
N ILE A 47 7.43 3.20 -21.85
CA ILE A 47 6.55 3.70 -20.79
C ILE A 47 7.22 3.68 -19.40
N ASP A 48 8.10 2.71 -19.14
CA ASP A 48 8.86 2.59 -17.88
C ASP A 48 10.08 3.53 -17.87
N LYS A 49 10.50 4.04 -19.05
CA LYS A 49 11.50 5.12 -19.15
C LYS A 49 10.91 6.51 -18.87
N THR A 50 9.60 6.59 -18.66
CA THR A 50 8.87 7.83 -18.37
C THR A 50 8.07 7.70 -17.09
N ASP A 51 7.86 8.80 -16.37
CA ASP A 51 7.01 8.79 -15.16
C ASP A 51 5.51 8.59 -15.49
N ALA A 52 5.15 8.35 -16.75
CA ALA A 52 3.76 8.21 -17.22
C ALA A 52 3.02 7.04 -16.55
N GLY A 53 3.73 5.95 -16.22
CA GLY A 53 3.16 4.85 -15.45
C GLY A 53 2.81 5.24 -14.01
N ALA A 54 3.64 6.08 -13.38
CA ALA A 54 3.41 6.61 -12.04
C ALA A 54 2.24 7.62 -12.03
N GLU A 55 2.18 8.54 -13.01
CA GLU A 55 1.06 9.47 -13.18
C GLU A 55 -0.27 8.76 -13.43
N ALA A 56 -0.28 7.70 -14.25
CA ALA A 56 -1.50 6.92 -14.51
C ALA A 56 -2.00 6.20 -13.24
N ALA A 57 -1.09 5.65 -12.43
CA ALA A 57 -1.44 5.01 -11.16
C ALA A 57 -1.93 6.03 -10.12
N GLU A 58 -1.32 7.21 -10.06
CA GLU A 58 -1.74 8.30 -9.19
C GLU A 58 -3.13 8.82 -9.58
N ALA A 59 -3.38 9.02 -10.87
CA ALA A 59 -4.69 9.45 -11.38
C ALA A 59 -5.79 8.41 -11.13
N ALA A 60 -5.47 7.11 -11.23
CA ALA A 60 -6.42 6.03 -10.96
C ALA A 60 -6.75 5.86 -9.46
N THR A 61 -5.81 6.22 -8.58
CA THR A 61 -5.96 6.09 -7.13
C THR A 61 -6.38 7.39 -6.44
N ALA A 62 -6.39 8.51 -7.17
CA ALA A 62 -6.78 9.80 -6.66
C ALA A 62 -8.25 9.80 -6.17
N PRO A 63 -8.53 10.33 -4.96
CA PRO A 63 -9.90 10.44 -4.44
C PRO A 63 -10.76 11.33 -5.36
N GLN A 64 -11.79 10.78 -5.99
CA GLN A 64 -12.66 11.52 -6.92
C GLN A 64 -13.72 12.41 -6.23
N GLY A 65 -13.78 12.38 -4.89
CA GLY A 65 -14.75 13.13 -4.11
C GLY A 65 -14.26 14.53 -3.75
N LYS A 66 -15.08 15.55 -3.98
CA LYS A 66 -14.90 16.86 -3.35
C LYS A 66 -15.10 16.71 -1.86
N VAL A 67 -14.03 16.75 -1.09
CA VAL A 67 -14.11 16.84 0.38
C VAL A 67 -14.51 18.27 0.72
N SER A 68 -15.72 18.46 1.24
CA SER A 68 -16.13 19.76 1.76
C SER A 68 -15.21 20.14 2.93
N ALA A 69 -14.52 21.27 2.82
CA ALA A 69 -13.77 21.82 3.93
C ALA A 69 -14.76 22.16 5.07
N PRO A 70 -14.51 21.75 6.32
CA PRO A 70 -15.34 22.15 7.43
C PRO A 70 -15.30 23.67 7.58
N GLU A 71 -16.46 24.32 7.63
CA GLU A 71 -16.53 25.76 7.88
C GLU A 71 -15.95 26.07 9.27
N PRO A 72 -15.12 27.12 9.40
CA PRO A 72 -14.62 27.54 10.70
C PRO A 72 -15.81 28.05 11.54
N MET A 73 -16.28 27.20 12.46
CA MET A 73 -17.26 27.59 13.44
C MET A 73 -16.57 28.49 14.47
N ASN A 74 -16.90 29.78 14.46
CA ASN A 74 -16.55 30.68 15.55
C ASN A 74 -17.32 30.22 16.79
N THR A 75 -16.69 29.38 17.63
CA THR A 75 -17.18 29.18 18.98
C THR A 75 -16.93 30.49 19.72
N SER A 76 -17.92 31.36 19.80
CA SER A 76 -17.85 32.50 20.71
C SER A 76 -17.78 31.93 22.12
N SER A 77 -16.58 31.88 22.68
CA SER A 77 -16.31 31.40 24.05
C SER A 77 -16.68 32.47 25.09
N GLU A 78 -17.74 33.24 24.85
CA GLU A 78 -18.21 34.28 25.76
C GLU A 78 -18.95 33.70 26.97
N GLN A 79 -19.24 32.39 26.98
CA GLN A 79 -19.96 31.74 28.07
C GLN A 79 -19.08 30.82 28.94
N ALA A 80 -17.77 30.72 28.67
CA ALA A 80 -16.88 29.82 29.40
C ALA A 80 -15.98 30.52 30.43
N GLN A 81 -16.34 31.71 30.89
CA GLN A 81 -15.84 32.24 32.16
C GLN A 81 -17.01 32.21 33.14
N GLY A 82 -17.22 31.03 33.74
CA GLY A 82 -18.21 30.87 34.81
C GLY A 82 -17.92 31.89 35.91
N ASP A 83 -18.82 32.87 36.06
CA ASP A 83 -18.72 33.90 37.08
C ASP A 83 -18.71 33.22 38.47
N PRO A 84 -17.65 33.37 39.28
CA PRO A 84 -17.61 32.82 40.63
C PRO A 84 -18.78 33.26 41.52
N ASN A 85 -19.43 34.39 41.20
CA ASN A 85 -20.61 34.86 41.93
C ASN A 85 -21.86 34.02 41.65
N ALA A 86 -21.94 33.34 40.50
CA ALA A 86 -23.07 32.45 40.19
C ALA A 86 -23.21 31.33 41.22
N PHE A 87 -22.09 30.83 41.76
CA PHE A 87 -22.10 29.83 42.84
C PHE A 87 -22.67 30.39 44.15
N ARG A 88 -22.46 31.68 44.44
CA ARG A 88 -23.01 32.34 45.63
C ARG A 88 -24.51 32.56 45.53
N GLU A 89 -25.02 32.81 44.33
CA GLU A 89 -26.46 32.93 44.11
C GLU A 89 -27.16 31.59 44.27
N MET A 90 -26.64 30.53 43.65
CA MET A 90 -27.18 29.17 43.85
C MET A 90 -27.15 28.73 45.31
N ALA A 91 -26.11 29.11 46.07
CA ALA A 91 -26.00 28.78 47.49
C ALA A 91 -27.11 29.38 48.37
N LYS A 92 -27.74 30.49 47.95
CA LYS A 92 -28.85 31.10 48.70
C LYS A 92 -30.14 30.29 48.60
N ASP A 93 -30.33 29.58 47.48
CA ASP A 93 -31.54 28.80 47.21
C ASP A 93 -31.53 27.42 47.89
N VAL A 94 -30.35 26.92 48.28
CA VAL A 94 -30.19 25.59 48.91
C VAL A 94 -30.34 25.60 50.43
N ASN A 95 -30.76 26.72 51.04
CA ASN A 95 -31.03 26.77 52.48
C ASN A 95 -32.53 26.47 52.73
N PRO A 96 -32.95 25.21 52.93
CA PRO A 96 -34.31 24.93 53.32
C PRO A 96 -34.57 25.63 54.65
N ARG A 97 -35.60 26.50 54.68
CA ARG A 97 -36.12 27.04 55.93
C ARG A 97 -36.42 25.86 56.86
N ILE A 98 -35.64 25.70 57.91
CA ILE A 98 -36.06 24.95 59.09
C ILE A 98 -37.06 25.88 59.78
N GLU A 99 -38.33 25.79 59.38
CA GLU A 99 -39.44 26.27 60.20
C GLU A 99 -39.60 25.29 61.37
N GLY A 100 -39.82 25.84 62.56
CA GLY A 100 -39.75 25.16 63.86
C GLY A 100 -40.85 24.15 64.14
#